data_AF-A0A7C4JY73-F1
#
_entry.id   AF-A0A7C4JY73-F1
#
_cell.length_a   1.000
_cell.length_b   1.000
_cell.length_c   1.000
_cell.angle_alpha   90.00
_cell.angle_beta   90.00
_cell.angle_gamma   90.00
#
_symmetry.space_group_name_H-M   'P 1'
#
loop_
_entity.id
_entity.type
_entity.pdbx_description
1 polymer ?
#
loop_
_entity_poly.entity_id
_entity_poly.type
_entity_poly.pdbx_seq_one_letter_code
_entity_poly.pdbx_strand_id
1 'polypeptide(L)'
;MASVKDLKKDIKHMVKHLLDECYTQLTYSEPISKERILDIISDIMVLEQETIVKISQKSYKKGESTKVDYQKIANEFYDEVLELAERINSLDE
;
A
#
# COMPACT_ATOMS: atom_id res chain seq x y z
N MET A 1 5.70 -13.94 17.09
CA MET A 1 5.35 -12.78 16.23
C MET A 1 4.39 -13.22 15.12
N ALA A 2 3.22 -13.78 15.47
CA ALA A 2 2.20 -14.12 14.47
C ALA A 2 1.60 -12.84 13.87
N SER A 3 1.24 -11.88 14.72
CA SER A 3 0.66 -10.59 14.32
C SER A 3 1.43 -9.80 13.27
N VAL A 4 2.77 -9.78 13.32
CA VAL A 4 3.59 -9.06 12.33
C VAL A 4 3.59 -9.77 10.97
N LYS A 5 3.60 -11.11 10.99
CA LYS A 5 3.53 -11.90 9.75
C LYS A 5 2.16 -11.78 9.12
N ASP A 6 1.11 -11.80 9.94
CA ASP A 6 -0.28 -11.64 9.51
C ASP A 6 -0.48 -10.23 8.94
N LEU A 7 -0.03 -9.17 9.62
CA LEU A 7 -0.09 -7.79 9.11
C LEU A 7 0.59 -7.64 7.74
N LYS A 8 1.79 -8.21 7.55
CA LYS A 8 2.46 -8.19 6.24
C LYS A 8 1.67 -8.91 5.16
N LYS A 9 0.99 -10.01 5.52
CA LYS A 9 0.16 -10.76 4.58
C LYS A 9 -1.07 -9.95 4.19
N ASP A 10 -1.69 -9.26 5.15
CA ASP A 10 -2.87 -8.43 4.93
C ASP A 10 -2.53 -7.24 4.02
N ILE A 11 -1.42 -6.54 4.29
CA ILE A 11 -0.90 -5.46 3.43
C ILE A 11 -0.74 -5.94 1.98
N LYS A 12 -0.03 -7.06 1.79
CA LYS A 12 0.20 -7.64 0.46
C LYS A 12 -1.10 -8.00 -0.25
N HIS A 13 -2.05 -8.53 0.51
CA HIS A 13 -3.35 -8.90 -0.04
C HIS A 13 -4.14 -7.67 -0.49
N MET A 14 -4.17 -6.60 0.31
CA MET A 14 -4.84 -5.35 -0.03
C MET A 14 -4.20 -4.64 -1.22
N VAL A 15 -2.87 -4.54 -1.23
CA VAL A 15 -2.10 -4.01 -2.37
C VAL A 15 -2.42 -4.77 -3.65
N LYS A 16 -2.47 -6.11 -3.57
CA LYS A 16 -2.83 -6.93 -4.72
C LYS A 16 -4.23 -6.59 -5.25
N HIS A 17 -5.23 -6.42 -4.38
CA HIS A 17 -6.58 -6.04 -4.81
C HIS A 17 -6.61 -4.69 -5.53
N LEU A 18 -5.90 -3.68 -5.01
CA LEU A 18 -5.80 -2.38 -5.67
C LEU A 18 -5.14 -2.49 -7.05
N LEU A 19 -4.08 -3.30 -7.17
CA LEU A 19 -3.39 -3.53 -8.44
C LEU A 19 -4.29 -4.28 -9.44
N ASP A 20 -5.02 -5.30 -8.99
CA ASP A 20 -5.96 -6.05 -9.83
C ASP A 20 -7.05 -5.13 -10.38
N GLU A 21 -7.54 -4.16 -9.59
CA GLU A 21 -8.48 -3.13 -10.03
C GLU A 21 -7.84 -2.19 -11.07
N CYS A 22 -6.63 -1.68 -10.80
CA CYS A 22 -5.89 -0.83 -11.73
C CYS A 22 -5.63 -1.54 -13.08
N TYR A 23 -5.26 -2.81 -13.07
CA TYR A 23 -5.05 -3.59 -14.30
C TYR A 23 -6.35 -3.84 -15.06
N THR A 24 -7.45 -4.00 -14.34
CA THR A 24 -8.78 -4.08 -14.94
C THR A 24 -9.10 -2.77 -15.66
N GLN A 25 -8.96 -1.62 -14.99
CA GLN A 25 -9.17 -0.32 -15.64
C GLN A 25 -8.23 -0.10 -16.84
N LEU A 26 -6.92 -0.39 -16.72
CA LEU A 26 -5.96 -0.27 -17.84
C LEU A 26 -6.38 -1.01 -19.11
N THR A 27 -7.08 -2.14 -18.95
CA THR A 27 -7.56 -2.97 -20.06
C THR A 27 -8.69 -2.27 -20.84
N TYR A 28 -9.53 -1.50 -20.15
CA TYR A 28 -10.75 -0.91 -20.72
C TYR A 28 -10.72 0.63 -20.88
N SER A 29 -9.75 1.33 -20.29
CA SER A 29 -9.66 2.80 -20.34
C SER A 29 -9.03 3.37 -21.62
N GLU A 30 -9.37 4.63 -21.93
CA GLU A 30 -8.74 5.41 -23.00
C GLU A 30 -7.25 5.70 -22.74
N PRO A 31 -6.42 5.93 -23.78
CA PRO A 31 -4.96 6.12 -23.63
C PRO A 31 -4.54 7.18 -22.61
N ILE A 32 -5.28 8.30 -22.50
CA ILE A 32 -4.99 9.39 -21.56
C ILE A 32 -5.19 8.94 -20.11
N SER A 33 -6.21 8.12 -19.85
CA SER A 33 -6.47 7.56 -18.53
C SER A 33 -5.43 6.51 -18.14
N LYS A 34 -4.78 5.84 -19.11
CA LYS A 34 -3.74 4.84 -18.82
C LYS A 34 -2.51 5.41 -18.14
N GLU A 35 -2.07 6.61 -18.52
CA GLU A 35 -0.93 7.26 -17.84
C GLU A 35 -1.26 7.50 -16.36
N ARG A 36 -2.45 8.01 -16.06
CA ARG A 36 -2.90 8.23 -14.67
C ARG A 36 -2.99 6.94 -13.87
N ILE A 37 -3.46 5.85 -14.49
CA ILE A 37 -3.53 4.55 -13.81
C ILE A 37 -2.12 4.02 -13.54
N LEU A 38 -1.16 4.22 -14.44
CA LEU A 38 0.24 3.83 -14.22
C LEU A 38 0.88 4.60 -13.06
N ASP A 39 0.57 5.89 -12.91
CA ASP A 39 1.01 6.69 -11.76
C ASP A 39 0.44 6.13 -10.45
N ILE A 40 -0.84 5.78 -10.41
CA ILE A 40 -1.48 5.16 -9.23
C ILE A 40 -0.86 3.79 -8.92
N ILE A 41 -0.56 2.97 -9.93
CA ILE A 41 0.14 1.69 -9.74
C ILE A 41 1.51 1.91 -9.09
N SER A 42 2.25 2.93 -9.54
CA SER A 42 3.53 3.29 -8.94
C SER A 42 3.37 3.66 -7.46
N ASP A 43 2.38 4.50 -7.14
CA ASP A 43 2.10 4.91 -5.76
C ASP A 43 1.76 3.70 -4.87
N ILE A 44 0.93 2.77 -5.36
CA ILE A 44 0.59 1.53 -4.65
C ILE A 44 1.83 0.68 -4.36
N MET A 45 2.74 0.55 -5.33
CA MET A 45 3.97 -0.24 -5.16
C MET A 45 4.92 0.41 -4.14
N VAL A 46 5.03 1.75 -4.16
CA VAL A 46 5.81 2.50 -3.17
C VAL A 46 5.23 2.30 -1.77
N LEU A 47 3.90 2.44 -1.61
CA LEU A 47 3.22 2.23 -0.34
C LEU A 47 3.48 0.83 0.24
N GLU A 48 3.40 -0.23 -0.58
CA GLU A 48 3.73 -1.58 -0.14
C GLU A 48 5.17 -1.65 0.40
N GLN A 49 6.13 -1.17 -0.40
CA GLN A 49 7.54 -1.24 -0.06
C GLN A 49 7.85 -0.49 1.23
N GLU A 50 7.40 0.75 1.34
CA GLU A 50 7.61 1.58 2.53
C GLU A 50 7.02 0.94 3.78
N THR A 51 5.78 0.45 3.70
CA THR A 51 5.09 -0.17 4.82
C THR A 51 5.79 -1.46 5.26
N ILE A 52 6.21 -2.31 4.32
CA ILE A 52 6.96 -3.53 4.62
C ILE A 52 8.32 -3.20 5.25
N VAL A 53 9.00 -2.13 4.81
CA VAL A 53 10.26 -1.67 5.41
C VAL A 53 10.03 -1.17 6.84
N LYS A 54 9.01 -0.32 7.08
CA LYS A 54 8.63 0.18 8.42
C LYS A 54 8.38 -0.99 9.38
N ILE A 55 7.64 -2.01 8.95
CA ILE A 55 7.35 -3.21 9.77
C ILE A 55 8.61 -4.06 10.00
N SER A 56 9.52 -4.09 9.03
CA SER A 56 10.73 -4.93 9.08
C SER A 56 11.92 -4.28 9.78
N GLN A 57 11.87 -2.97 10.06
CA GLN A 57 12.89 -2.28 10.84
C GLN A 57 12.93 -2.88 12.25
N LYS A 58 13.89 -3.79 12.48
CA LYS A 58 14.27 -4.21 13.82
C LYS A 58 15.00 -3.03 14.47
N SER A 59 14.56 -2.64 15.67
CA SER A 59 15.17 -1.59 16.49
C SER A 59 16.58 -2.01 16.95
N TYR A 60 17.57 -1.97 16.06
CA TYR A 60 18.97 -2.14 16.41
C TYR A 60 19.64 -0.76 16.55
N LYS A 61 19.14 0.07 17.47
CA LYS A 61 19.98 1.07 18.11
C LYS A 61 20.51 0.47 19.41
N LYS A 62 21.82 0.30 19.47
CA LYS A 62 22.57 -0.23 20.60
C LYS A 62 22.23 0.62 21.85
N GLY A 63 21.32 0.15 22.70
CA GLY A 63 20.96 0.80 23.97
C GLY A 63 19.55 1.43 24.06
N GLU A 64 18.80 1.58 22.95
CA GLU A 64 17.43 2.11 22.99
C GLU A 64 16.45 1.14 22.32
N SER A 65 15.56 0.55 23.11
CA SER A 65 14.42 -0.19 22.59
C SER A 65 13.39 0.81 22.05
N THR A 66 13.51 1.16 20.78
CA THR A 66 12.42 1.85 20.08
C THR A 66 11.30 0.83 19.89
N LYS A 67 10.23 0.95 20.68
CA LYS A 67 9.00 0.16 20.44
C LYS A 67 8.44 0.57 19.09
N VAL A 68 8.40 -0.36 18.15
CA VAL A 68 7.70 -0.16 16.87
C VAL A 68 6.19 -0.18 17.15
N ASP A 69 5.51 0.92 16.83
CA ASP A 69 4.06 1.02 16.92
C ASP A 69 3.44 0.45 15.63
N TYR A 70 3.23 -0.86 15.62
CA TYR A 70 2.63 -1.55 14.49
C TYR A 70 1.18 -1.11 14.22
N GLN A 71 0.46 -0.63 15.25
CA GLN A 71 -0.91 -0.16 15.08
C GLN A 71 -0.93 1.17 14.33
N LYS A 72 -0.02 2.08 14.69
CA LYS A 72 0.17 3.32 13.92
C LYS A 72 0.52 3.04 12.45
N ILE A 73 1.46 2.11 12.20
CA ILE A 73 1.83 1.75 10.81
C ILE A 73 0.64 1.17 10.04
N ALA A 74 -0.18 0.33 10.68
CA ALA A 74 -1.37 -0.22 10.05
C ALA A 74 -2.41 0.86 9.71
N ASN A 75 -2.65 1.80 10.64
CA ASN A 75 -3.58 2.91 10.39
C ASN A 75 -3.10 3.80 9.24
N GLU A 76 -1.82 4.21 9.24
CA GLU A 76 -1.24 4.98 8.13
C GLU A 76 -1.41 4.25 6.79
N PHE A 77 -1.17 2.93 6.76
CA PHE A 77 -1.37 2.14 5.54
C PHE A 77 -2.83 2.11 5.09
N TYR A 78 -3.79 1.97 6.02
CA TYR A 78 -5.20 1.94 5.68
C TYR A 78 -5.72 3.28 5.16
N ASP A 79 -5.27 4.38 5.74
CA ASP A 79 -5.63 5.73 5.29
C ASP A 79 -5.15 5.95 3.83
N GLU A 80 -3.90 5.61 3.53
CA GLU A 80 -3.34 5.70 2.18
C GLU A 80 -4.03 4.77 1.18
N VAL A 81 -4.40 3.56 1.59
CA VAL A 81 -5.18 2.64 0.74
C VAL A 81 -6.54 3.22 0.39
N LEU A 82 -7.21 3.88 1.34
CA LEU A 82 -8.50 4.54 1.08
C LEU A 82 -8.34 5.67 0.07
N GLU A 83 -7.32 6.53 0.23
CA GLU A 83 -7.05 7.61 -0.73
C GLU A 83 -6.75 7.07 -2.14
N LEU A 84 -5.95 6.00 -2.25
CA LEU A 84 -5.66 5.36 -3.54
C LEU A 84 -6.90 4.73 -4.16
N ALA A 85 -7.77 4.10 -3.37
CA ALA A 85 -9.03 3.54 -3.85
C ALA A 85 -9.99 4.63 -4.36
N GLU A 86 -10.09 5.76 -3.65
CA GLU A 86 -10.87 6.91 -4.10
C GLU A 86 -10.33 7.48 -5.42
N ARG A 87 -8.99 7.59 -5.55
CA ARG A 87 -8.35 8.01 -6.80
C ARG A 87 -8.68 7.08 -7.97
N ILE A 88 -8.63 5.76 -7.76
CA ILE A 88 -9.01 4.76 -8.79
C ILE A 88 -10.46 4.96 -9.22
N ASN A 89 -11.39 5.12 -8.27
CA ASN A 89 -12.82 5.31 -8.59
C ASN A 89 -13.08 6.64 -9.33
N SER A 90 -12.33 7.69 -9.01
CA SER A 90 -12.47 9.00 -9.68
C SER A 90 -12.00 9.01 -11.14
N LEU A 91 -11.37 7.94 -11.63
CA LEU A 91 -10.98 7.80 -13.03
C LEU A 91 -12.12 7.34 -13.94
N ASP A 92 -13.21 6.82 -13.36
CA ASP A 92 -14.40 6.35 -14.07
C ASP A 92 -15.47 7.46 -14.26
N GLU A 93 -15.28 8.66 -13.66
CA GLU A 93 -16.13 9.86 -13.81
C GLU A 93 -15.54 10.89 -14.78
#